data_AF-M0NLF4-F1
#
_entry.id   AF-M0NLF4-F1
#
_cell.length_a   1.000
_cell.length_b   1.000
_cell.length_c   1.000
_cell.angle_alpha   90.00
_cell.angle_beta   90.00
_cell.angle_gamma   90.00
#
_symmetry.space_group_name_H-M   'P 1'
#
loop_
_entity.id
_entity.type
_entity.pdbx_description
1 polymer ?
#
loop_
_entity_poly.entity_id
_entity_poly.type
_entity_poly.pdbx_seq_one_letter_code
_entity_poly.pdbx_strand_id
1 'polypeptide(L)' 'MASSTSPEGNDELATAVGQYVLGERSLAKAAESVGLSRWVFEELLEETGFTAFYGPRTDDDLRSEIEVARDLDE' A
#
# COMPACT_ATOMS: atom_id res chain seq x y z
N MET A 1 1.88 -9.04 -36.99
CA MET A 1 2.37 -9.43 -35.66
C MET A 1 2.57 -8.15 -34.90
N ALA A 2 1.73 -7.87 -33.91
CA ALA A 2 1.89 -6.69 -33.07
C ALA A 2 3.20 -6.86 -32.30
N SER A 3 4.13 -5.95 -32.52
CA SER A 3 5.38 -5.89 -31.77
C SER A 3 4.99 -5.55 -30.34
N SER A 4 4.95 -6.56 -29.48
CA SER A 4 4.78 -6.43 -28.04
C SER A 4 6.05 -5.81 -27.46
N THR A 5 6.24 -4.53 -27.73
CA THR A 5 7.06 -3.65 -26.89
C THR A 5 6.18 -3.26 -25.70
N SER A 6 5.75 -4.24 -24.90
CA SER A 6 5.48 -3.91 -23.51
C SER A 6 6.81 -3.40 -22.98
N PRO A 7 6.89 -2.23 -22.34
CA PRO A 7 8.04 -2.00 -21.46
C PRO A 7 8.10 -3.24 -20.55
N GLU A 8 9.27 -3.73 -20.19
CA GLU A 8 9.42 -4.55 -18.98
C GLU A 8 9.02 -3.67 -17.79
N GLY A 9 7.72 -3.37 -17.74
CA GLY A 9 7.08 -2.29 -17.03
C GLY A 9 6.72 -2.79 -15.67
N ASN A 10 7.75 -3.13 -14.91
CA ASN A 10 7.74 -3.36 -13.48
C ASN A 10 6.44 -4.00 -12.95
N ASP A 11 6.10 -5.19 -13.42
CA ASP A 11 4.94 -5.97 -12.96
C ASP A 11 4.94 -6.13 -11.43
N GLU A 12 6.14 -6.18 -10.83
CA GLU A 12 6.35 -6.19 -9.37
C GLU A 12 5.83 -4.91 -8.72
N LEU A 13 6.11 -3.74 -9.29
CA LEU A 13 5.56 -2.46 -8.84
C LEU A 13 4.05 -2.37 -9.02
N ALA A 14 3.52 -2.79 -10.18
CA ALA A 14 2.08 -2.82 -10.40
C ALA A 14 1.38 -3.75 -9.39
N THR A 15 1.99 -4.89 -9.08
CA THR A 15 1.51 -5.83 -8.07
C THR A 15 1.57 -5.21 -6.68
N ALA A 16 2.67 -4.57 -6.30
CA ALA A 16 2.83 -3.93 -5.00
C ALA A 16 1.81 -2.79 -4.80
N VAL A 17 1.58 -1.98 -5.84
CA VAL A 17 0.54 -0.93 -5.83
C VAL A 17 -0.84 -1.56 -5.68
N GLY A 18 -1.17 -2.60 -6.44
CA GLY A 18 -2.45 -3.30 -6.34
C GLY A 18 -2.71 -3.86 -4.94
N GLN A 19 -1.75 -4.59 -4.37
CA GLN A 19 -1.84 -5.15 -3.02
C GLN A 19 -2.00 -4.07 -1.95
N TYR A 20 -1.32 -2.94 -2.10
CA TYR A 20 -1.51 -1.80 -1.21
C TYR A 20 -2.90 -1.20 -1.32
N VAL A 21 -3.39 -0.95 -2.54
CA VAL A 21 -4.71 -0.31 -2.77
C VAL A 21 -5.85 -1.22 -2.30
N LEU A 22 -5.74 -2.53 -2.54
CA LEU A 22 -6.71 -3.53 -2.08
C LEU A 22 -6.68 -3.75 -0.56
N GLY A 23 -5.70 -3.19 0.16
CA GLY A 23 -5.56 -3.35 1.61
C GLY A 23 -4.97 -4.70 2.02
N GLU A 24 -4.49 -5.50 1.07
CA GLU A 24 -3.82 -6.78 1.33
C GLU A 24 -2.45 -6.60 2.00
N ARG A 25 -1.82 -5.44 1.80
CA ARG A 25 -0.55 -5.06 2.42
C ARG A 25 -0.55 -3.62 2.90
N SER A 26 0.17 -3.38 4.00
CA SER A 26 0.48 -2.03 4.45
C SER A 26 1.43 -1.33 3.49
N LEU A 27 1.44 0.02 3.51
CA LEU A 27 2.32 0.87 2.70
C LEU A 27 3.80 0.44 2.81
N ALA A 28 4.25 0.21 4.04
CA ALA A 28 5.63 -0.20 4.31
C ALA A 28 5.95 -1.58 3.72
N LYS A 29 5.01 -2.54 3.78
CA LYS A 29 5.21 -3.90 3.26
C LYS A 29 5.15 -3.96 1.73
N ALA A 30 4.33 -3.13 1.11
CA ALA A 30 4.32 -2.97 -0.34
C ALA A 30 5.63 -2.36 -0.85
N ALA A 31 6.11 -1.27 -0.21
CA ALA A 31 7.37 -0.63 -0.55
C ALA A 31 8.58 -1.57 -0.42
N GLU A 32 8.66 -2.31 0.69
CA GLU A 32 9.70 -3.31 0.95
C GLU A 32 9.78 -4.36 -0.16
N SER A 33 8.63 -4.79 -0.70
CA SER A 33 8.57 -5.85 -1.73
C SER A 33 9.18 -5.48 -3.07
N VAL A 34 9.35 -4.18 -3.34
CA VAL A 34 9.95 -3.64 -4.57
C VAL A 34 11.25 -2.89 -4.29
N GLY A 35 11.83 -3.07 -3.11
CA GLY A 35 13.11 -2.46 -2.73
C GLY A 35 13.06 -0.94 -2.54
N LEU A 36 11.87 -0.37 -2.36
CA LEU A 36 11.70 1.06 -2.14
C LEU A 36 11.57 1.37 -0.64
N SER A 37 12.01 2.57 -0.26
CA SER A 37 11.65 3.09 1.05
C SER A 37 10.15 3.41 1.08
N ARG A 38 9.57 3.43 2.29
CA ARG A 38 8.19 3.84 2.49
C ARG A 38 7.88 5.20 1.86
N TRP A 39 8.76 6.19 2.06
CA TRP A 39 8.58 7.55 1.57
C TRP A 39 8.61 7.63 0.04
N VAL A 40 9.52 6.90 -0.61
CA VAL A 40 9.63 6.88 -2.08
C VAL A 40 8.42 6.19 -2.71
N PHE A 41 7.93 5.12 -2.09
CA PHE A 41 6.72 4.45 -2.56
C PHE A 41 5.46 5.31 -2.40
N GLU A 42 5.40 6.09 -1.31
CA GLU A 42 4.33 7.05 -1.07
C GLU A 42 4.33 8.19 -2.09
N GLU A 43 5.49 8.81 -2.34
CA GLU A 43 5.63 9.86 -3.35
C GLU A 43 5.18 9.36 -4.74
N LEU A 44 5.54 8.13 -5.10
CA LEU A 44 5.09 7.49 -6.35
C LEU A 44 3.57 7.33 -6.42
N LEU A 45 2.92 6.95 -5.32
CA LEU A 45 1.46 6.87 -5.26
C LEU A 45 0.83 8.25 -5.41
N GLU A 46 1.36 9.26 -4.72
CA GLU A 46 0.85 10.63 -4.80
C GLU A 46 0.98 11.22 -6.21
N GLU A 47 2.12 11.01 -6.88
CA GLU A 47 2.35 11.43 -8.27
C GLU A 47 1.36 10.80 -9.26
N THR A 48 0.87 9.59 -8.95
CA THR A 48 -0.12 8.86 -9.76
C THR A 48 -1.57 9.14 -9.35
N GLY A 49 -1.79 10.06 -8.39
CA GLY A 49 -3.11 10.46 -7.92
C GLY A 49 -3.70 9.57 -6.84
N PHE A 50 -2.93 8.62 -6.30
CA PHE A 50 -3.29 7.84 -5.12
C PHE A 50 -2.85 8.56 -3.86
N THR A 51 -3.82 9.05 -3.07
CA THR A 51 -3.52 9.50 -1.71
C THR A 51 -3.27 8.28 -0.82
N ALA A 52 -2.12 8.23 -0.16
CA ALA A 52 -1.83 7.20 0.81
C ALA A 52 -2.87 7.25 1.94
N PHE A 53 -3.51 6.11 2.21
CA PHE A 53 -4.46 5.98 3.31
C PHE A 53 -3.71 5.79 4.62
N TYR A 54 -3.99 6.69 5.56
CA TYR A 54 -3.49 6.66 6.91
C TYR A 54 -4.59 6.22 7.87
N GLY A 55 -4.29 5.27 8.74
CA GLY A 55 -5.22 4.77 9.73
C GLY A 55 -6.17 3.67 9.20
N PRO A 56 -7.20 3.32 9.99
CA PRO A 56 -8.15 2.27 9.68
C PRO A 56 -8.86 2.51 8.33
N ARG A 57 -8.95 1.47 7.50
CA ARG A 57 -9.64 1.56 6.20
C ARG A 57 -11.07 1.05 6.26
N THR A 58 -11.37 0.27 7.28
CA THR A 58 -12.68 -0.30 7.55
C THR A 58 -13.10 -0.03 8.98
N ASP A 59 -14.41 -0.12 9.25
CA ASP A 59 -14.93 -0.04 10.62
C ASP A 59 -14.35 -1.15 11.52
N ASP A 60 -14.01 -2.31 10.94
CA ASP A 60 -13.42 -3.42 11.68
C ASP A 60 -11.94 -3.16 12.04
N ASP A 61 -11.17 -2.54 11.13
CA ASP A 61 -9.83 -2.04 11.44
C ASP A 61 -9.91 -1.01 12.59
N LEU A 62 -10.91 -0.11 12.55
CA LEU A 62 -11.07 0.93 13.56
C LEU A 62 -11.45 0.35 14.91
N ARG A 63 -12.36 -0.63 14.93
CA ARG A 63 -12.73 -1.35 16.16
C ARG A 63 -11.53 -2.06 16.77
N SER A 64 -10.71 -2.71 15.95
CA SER A 64 -9.50 -3.41 16.41
C SER A 64 -8.53 -2.44 17.09
N GLU A 65 -8.29 -1.26 16.49
CA GLU A 65 -7.43 -0.25 17.10
C GLU A 65 -8.01 0.31 18.41
N ILE A 66 -9.34 0.50 18.50
CA ILE A 66 -10.01 0.96 19.72
C ILE A 66 -9.93 -0.10 20.84
N GLU A 67 -10.07 -1.38 20.50
CA GLU A 67 -9.94 -2.49 21.46
C GLU A 67 -8.54 -2.52 22.08
N VAL A 68 -7.49 -2.48 21.24
CA VAL A 68 -6.10 -2.40 21.71
C VAL A 68 -5.86 -1.18 22.60
N ALA A 69 -6.41 -0.01 22.24
CA ALA A 69 -6.26 1.20 23.04
C ALA A 69 -6.94 1.09 24.41
N ARG A 70 -8.10 0.41 24.50
CA ARG A 70 -8.82 0.19 25.76
C ARG A 70 -8.13 -0.81 26.67
N ASP A 71 -7.50 -1.84 26.10
CA ASP A 71 -6.71 -2.82 26.86
C ASP A 71 -5.48 -2.20 27.54
N LEU A 72 -4.98 -1.07 27.03
CA LEU A 72 -3.85 -0.35 27.63
C LEU A 72 -4.24 0.51 28.85
N ASP A 73 -5.53 0.77 29.04
CA ASP A 73 -6.08 1.58 30.14
C ASP A 73 -6.52 0.73 31.36
N GLU A 74 -6.33 -0.59 31.34
CA GLU A 74 -6.55 -1.54 32.47
C GLU A 74 -5.24 -1.95 33.17
#